data_AF-A0A951IET9-F1
#
_entry.id   AF-A0A951IET9-F1
#
_cell.length_a   1.000
_cell.length_b   1.000
_cell.length_c   1.000
_cell.angle_alpha   90.00
_cell.angle_beta   90.00
_cell.angle_gamma   90.00
#
_symmetry.space_group_name_H-M   'P 1'
#
loop_
_entity.id
_entity.type
_entity.pdbx_description
1 polymer ?
#
loop_
_entity_poly.entity_id
_entity_poly.type
_entity_poly.pdbx_seq_one_letter_code
_entity_poly.pdbx_strand_id
1 'polypeptide(L)'
;MLTAYPDFTPAAWLPSKDGLLACSFGVRGANWDDLALAGLWLGLCWYGTGLLKVARRRRLSARDLRHAAAFLAGVGILLGTITGPLAVFSHELFSMHMVQHMMVIIGAAPLIVCSRPSRMFQRALPPRFRKRIRVVVKTWRLDAVALVLLNPVLVWIAFCAGFVFWHAPGPYALGMRHGSLAFAERLTFLFTSLAFWAVVIPADGKRHLGYGARLLFLLSAAVLTDLPGALMVFAPRPLYPEHAAGVAGWGLTLMQDQEIAGLVMWIPGGLMYLAVAARLFLTWLRDAENRATLSMARSIAALTFFLCIGALLTSCNRSPAAPLPNFNGSPDRGAALIRQYGCGGCHDIPSIRDAEGNVGPPLSRIGTRVYIAGVLRNTPDNMSLWIRDPQQFVPGNAMPQMNIPEQDARDITAYLYTLK
;
A
#
# COMPACT_ATOMS: atom_id res chain seq x y z
N MET A 1 -23.45 38.65 29.96
CA MET A 1 -22.81 39.99 30.02
C MET A 1 -21.78 40.02 28.90
N LEU A 2 -22.18 40.51 27.73
CA LEU A 2 -21.33 40.64 26.54
C LEU A 2 -20.51 41.92 26.71
N THR A 3 -19.23 41.81 27.04
CA THR A 3 -18.29 42.95 27.01
C THR A 3 -17.55 42.93 25.68
N ALA A 4 -17.72 44.02 24.94
CA ALA A 4 -17.15 44.28 23.64
C ALA A 4 -15.62 44.20 23.66
N TYR A 5 -15.06 43.46 22.69
CA TYR A 5 -13.68 43.61 22.25
C TYR A 5 -13.56 44.94 21.50
N PRO A 6 -12.64 45.85 21.87
CA PRO A 6 -12.39 47.04 21.08
C PRO A 6 -11.57 46.67 19.83
N ASP A 7 -12.08 47.09 18.68
CA ASP A 7 -11.38 47.42 17.43
C ASP A 7 -10.26 46.49 16.96
N PHE A 8 -10.66 45.37 16.35
CA PHE A 8 -9.78 44.52 15.53
C PHE A 8 -9.48 45.19 14.19
N THR A 9 -8.41 45.98 14.09
CA THR A 9 -7.91 46.50 12.80
C THR A 9 -6.94 45.49 12.16
N PRO A 10 -7.22 44.94 10.95
CA PRO A 10 -6.36 43.94 10.30
C PRO A 10 -4.94 44.41 9.92
N ALA A 11 -4.68 45.72 9.98
CA ALA A 11 -3.45 46.33 9.45
C ALA A 11 -2.27 46.37 10.43
N ALA A 12 -2.47 46.07 11.73
CA ALA A 12 -1.43 46.22 12.76
C ALA A 12 -0.48 45.00 12.90
N TRP A 13 -0.78 43.88 12.22
CA TRP A 13 -0.07 42.60 12.36
C TRP A 13 1.01 42.34 11.31
N LEU A 14 0.97 43.06 10.19
CA LEU A 14 2.04 42.98 9.23
C LEU A 14 3.20 43.78 9.82
N PRO A 15 4.37 43.16 10.08
CA PRO A 15 5.55 43.96 10.36
C PRO A 15 5.67 44.96 9.21
N SER A 16 6.06 46.21 9.50
CA SER A 16 6.27 47.21 8.45
C SER A 16 7.10 46.58 7.32
N LYS A 17 6.91 46.97 6.05
CA LYS A 17 7.73 46.43 4.96
C LYS A 17 9.22 46.50 5.30
N ASP A 18 9.62 47.53 6.03
CA ASP A 18 10.96 47.75 6.55
C ASP A 18 11.34 46.80 7.70
N GLY A 19 10.39 46.38 8.56
CA GLY A 19 10.59 45.35 9.60
C GLY A 19 10.59 43.91 9.05
N LEU A 20 9.78 43.60 8.04
CA LEU A 20 9.86 42.33 7.30
C LEU A 20 11.21 42.21 6.57
N LEU A 21 11.66 43.28 5.92
CA LEU A 21 12.96 43.32 5.26
C LEU A 21 14.12 43.41 6.29
N ALA A 22 13.99 44.16 7.38
CA ALA A 22 15.03 44.25 8.40
C ALA A 22 15.14 42.99 9.27
N CYS A 23 14.07 42.25 9.56
CA CYS A 23 14.15 40.92 10.20
C CYS A 23 14.68 39.87 9.23
N SER A 24 14.30 39.94 7.94
CA SER A 24 14.86 39.05 6.90
C SER A 24 16.37 39.23 6.69
N PHE A 25 16.92 40.40 7.05
CA PHE A 25 18.33 40.74 6.85
C PHE A 25 19.15 40.96 8.13
N GLY A 26 18.52 41.24 9.28
CA GLY A 26 19.15 41.81 10.48
C GLY A 26 19.34 40.88 11.67
N VAL A 27 18.75 39.67 11.65
CA VAL A 27 19.09 38.57 12.58
C VAL A 27 19.72 37.42 11.81
N ARG A 28 20.60 37.76 10.86
CA ARG A 28 21.43 36.76 10.16
C ARG A 28 22.44 36.20 11.13
N GLY A 29 22.26 34.95 11.56
CA GLY A 29 23.39 34.07 11.82
C GLY A 29 24.08 33.81 10.47
N ALA A 30 24.83 34.80 9.96
CA ALA A 30 25.21 35.01 8.55
C ALA A 30 25.96 33.87 7.84
N ASN A 31 26.16 32.72 8.49
CA ASN A 31 26.86 31.59 7.92
C ASN A 31 25.97 30.35 7.72
N TRP A 32 24.93 30.14 8.53
CA TRP A 32 24.19 28.86 8.54
C TRP A 32 23.04 28.81 7.54
N ASP A 33 22.23 29.86 7.47
CA ASP A 33 21.13 29.91 6.50
C ASP A 33 21.66 30.13 5.08
N ASP A 34 22.73 30.91 4.92
CA ASP A 34 23.44 31.03 3.65
C ASP A 34 24.05 29.70 3.21
N LEU A 35 24.57 28.89 4.14
CA LEU A 35 25.01 27.52 3.87
C LEU A 35 23.84 26.61 3.46
N ALA A 36 22.69 26.72 4.12
CA ALA A 36 21.49 25.97 3.77
C ALA A 36 21.02 26.32 2.35
N LEU A 37 20.96 27.61 2.03
CA LEU A 37 20.59 28.13 0.72
C LEU A 37 21.58 27.68 -0.36
N ALA A 38 22.88 27.78 -0.10
CA ALA A 38 23.90 27.27 -1.01
C ALA A 38 23.72 25.77 -1.30
N GLY A 39 23.41 24.98 -0.27
CA GLY A 39 23.10 23.55 -0.40
C GLY A 39 21.87 23.28 -1.27
N LEU A 40 20.78 24.04 -1.07
CA LEU A 40 19.56 23.92 -1.87
C LEU A 40 19.78 24.34 -3.33
N TRP A 41 20.48 25.44 -3.57
CA TRP A 41 20.86 25.89 -4.91
C TRP A 41 21.74 24.87 -5.63
N LEU A 42 22.73 24.31 -4.94
CA LEU A 42 23.57 23.24 -5.48
C LEU A 42 22.73 22.02 -5.86
N GLY A 43 21.82 21.60 -4.99
CA GLY A 43 20.87 20.51 -5.26
C GLY A 43 19.99 20.78 -6.47
N LEU A 44 19.47 22.01 -6.60
CA LEU A 44 18.62 22.44 -7.71
C LEU A 44 19.36 22.44 -9.05
N CYS A 45 20.54 23.05 -9.08
CA CYS A 45 21.41 23.06 -10.26
C CYS A 45 21.83 21.64 -10.65
N TRP A 46 22.14 20.78 -9.67
CA TRP A 46 22.53 19.40 -9.93
C TRP A 46 21.36 18.56 -10.47
N TYR A 47 20.15 18.71 -9.91
CA TYR A 47 18.96 18.04 -10.44
C TYR A 47 18.63 18.54 -11.86
N GLY A 48 18.63 19.85 -12.05
CA GLY A 48 18.34 20.52 -13.32
C GLY A 48 19.28 20.09 -14.45
N THR A 49 20.59 20.03 -14.20
CA THR A 49 21.57 19.53 -15.18
C THR A 49 21.32 18.06 -15.56
N GLY A 50 20.89 17.23 -14.61
CA GLY A 50 20.48 15.85 -14.87
C GLY A 50 19.25 15.78 -15.77
N LEU A 51 18.24 16.61 -15.51
CA LEU A 51 17.01 16.69 -16.28
C LEU A 51 17.26 17.23 -17.71
N LEU A 52 18.06 18.29 -17.86
CA LEU A 52 18.47 18.85 -19.15
C LEU A 52 19.17 17.82 -20.03
N LYS A 53 20.04 16.99 -19.44
CA LYS A 53 20.70 15.89 -20.17
C LYS A 53 19.72 14.82 -20.65
N VAL A 54 18.62 14.57 -19.91
CA VAL A 54 17.56 13.67 -20.37
C VAL A 54 16.78 14.32 -21.50
N ALA A 55 16.37 15.58 -21.35
CA ALA A 55 15.63 16.34 -22.35
C ALA A 55 16.35 16.46 -23.70
N ARG A 56 17.69 16.60 -23.67
CA ARG A 56 18.53 16.63 -24.89
C ARG A 56 18.60 15.30 -25.64
N ARG A 57 18.35 14.17 -24.97
CA ARG A 57 18.45 12.83 -25.58
C ARG A 57 17.09 12.27 -25.99
N ARG A 58 16.03 12.63 -25.27
CA ARG A 58 14.66 12.20 -25.55
C ARG A 58 13.66 13.23 -25.02
N ARG A 59 12.47 13.23 -25.59
CA ARG A 59 11.33 14.00 -25.03
C ARG A 59 11.06 13.58 -23.59
N LEU A 60 10.80 14.55 -22.73
CA LEU A 60 10.43 14.30 -21.33
C LEU A 60 9.06 13.62 -21.29
N SER A 61 8.98 12.53 -20.54
CA SER A 61 7.71 11.83 -20.32
C SER A 61 6.92 12.54 -19.22
N ALA A 62 5.60 12.31 -19.15
CA ALA A 62 4.78 12.80 -18.05
C ALA A 62 5.32 12.37 -16.67
N ARG A 63 5.96 11.19 -16.59
CA ARG A 63 6.60 10.71 -15.35
C ARG A 63 7.84 11.53 -14.98
N ASP A 64 8.64 11.94 -15.95
CA ASP A 64 9.81 12.81 -15.70
C ASP A 64 9.36 14.19 -15.18
N LEU A 65 8.30 14.75 -15.79
CA LEU A 65 7.72 16.03 -15.36
C LEU A 65 7.15 15.95 -13.93
N ARG A 66 6.44 14.86 -13.59
CA ARG A 66 5.95 14.67 -12.21
C ARG A 66 7.08 14.57 -11.19
N HIS A 67 8.16 13.86 -11.51
CA HIS A 67 9.32 13.80 -10.62
C HIS A 67 9.99 15.16 -10.46
N ALA A 68 10.15 15.93 -11.55
CA ALA A 68 10.71 17.27 -11.50
C ALA A 68 9.83 18.23 -10.69
N ALA A 69 8.52 18.20 -10.90
CA ALA A 69 7.56 18.99 -10.13
C ALA A 69 7.62 18.65 -8.63
N ALA A 70 7.68 17.36 -8.27
CA ALA A 70 7.84 16.94 -6.88
C ALA A 70 9.16 17.44 -6.26
N PHE A 71 10.26 17.42 -7.02
CA PHE A 71 11.54 17.96 -6.55
C PHE A 71 11.45 19.48 -6.29
N LEU A 72 10.92 20.22 -7.26
CA LEU A 72 10.77 21.68 -7.17
C LEU A 72 9.83 22.06 -6.03
N ALA A 73 8.71 21.35 -5.86
CA ALA A 73 7.79 21.57 -4.75
C ALA A 73 8.46 21.30 -3.40
N GLY A 74 9.21 20.19 -3.25
CA GLY A 74 9.92 19.89 -2.03
C GLY A 74 11.01 20.93 -1.68
N VAL A 75 11.81 21.34 -2.67
CA VAL A 75 12.81 22.41 -2.49
C VAL A 75 12.13 23.75 -2.20
N GLY A 76 11.02 24.07 -2.86
CA GLY A 76 10.24 25.28 -2.64
C GLY A 76 9.70 25.37 -1.22
N ILE A 77 9.21 24.25 -0.66
CA ILE A 77 8.81 24.18 0.75
C ILE A 77 10.01 24.47 1.66
N LEU A 78 11.17 23.83 1.43
CA LEU A 78 12.38 24.09 2.23
C LEU A 78 12.81 25.57 2.17
N LEU A 79 12.79 26.17 0.98
CA LEU A 79 13.08 27.59 0.80
C LEU A 79 12.09 28.47 1.59
N GLY A 80 10.80 28.15 1.52
CA GLY A 80 9.76 28.85 2.29
C GLY A 80 9.97 28.75 3.80
N THR A 81 10.45 27.60 4.30
CA THR A 81 10.78 27.43 5.72
C THR A 81 12.04 28.18 6.18
N ILE A 82 12.92 28.59 5.26
CA ILE A 82 14.19 29.26 5.60
C ILE A 82 14.11 30.77 5.36
N THR A 83 13.43 31.19 4.29
CA THR A 83 13.45 32.58 3.80
C THR A 83 12.09 33.26 3.80
N GLY A 84 11.02 32.51 4.06
CA GLY A 84 9.66 33.03 4.05
C GLY A 84 9.22 33.62 5.39
N PRO A 85 7.99 34.18 5.45
CA PRO A 85 7.40 34.70 6.69
C PRO A 85 7.36 33.65 7.80
N LEU A 86 7.24 32.38 7.45
CA LEU A 86 7.24 31.27 8.39
C LEU A 86 8.53 31.20 9.22
N ALA A 87 9.68 31.57 8.63
CA ALA A 87 10.95 31.61 9.36
C ALA A 87 10.97 32.73 10.40
N VAL A 88 10.25 33.83 10.17
CA VAL A 88 10.12 34.93 11.15
C VAL A 88 9.15 34.53 12.24
N PHE A 89 7.95 34.06 11.86
CA PHE A 89 6.91 33.69 12.82
C PHE A 89 7.29 32.51 13.71
N SER A 90 8.16 31.61 13.26
CA SER A 90 8.63 30.49 14.09
C SER A 90 9.55 30.92 15.24
N HIS A 91 10.12 32.12 15.19
CA HIS A 91 10.84 32.70 16.32
C HIS A 91 9.89 33.34 17.34
N GLU A 92 8.70 33.78 16.91
CA GLU A 92 7.70 34.42 17.77
C GLU A 92 6.76 33.41 18.42
N LEU A 93 6.25 32.46 17.63
CA LEU A 93 5.24 31.49 18.03
C LEU A 93 5.77 30.06 17.96
N PHE A 94 5.57 29.30 19.03
CA PHE A 94 5.91 27.89 19.11
C PHE A 94 5.05 27.05 18.14
N SER A 95 3.78 27.44 17.93
CA SER A 95 2.93 26.79 16.93
C SER A 95 3.48 26.93 15.51
N MET A 96 3.98 28.12 15.14
CA MET A 96 4.61 28.34 13.83
C MET A 96 5.95 27.62 13.70
N HIS A 97 6.68 27.48 14.80
CA HIS A 97 7.85 26.61 14.87
C HIS A 97 7.48 25.15 14.53
N MET A 98 6.40 24.62 15.09
CA MET A 98 5.90 23.29 14.75
C MET A 98 5.45 23.18 13.29
N VAL A 99 4.79 24.21 12.73
CA VAL A 99 4.45 24.25 11.30
C VAL A 99 5.72 24.15 10.46
N GLN A 100 6.80 24.87 10.81
CA GLN A 100 8.07 24.82 10.11
C GLN A 100 8.66 23.40 10.09
N HIS A 101 8.67 22.70 11.23
CA HIS A 101 9.12 21.30 11.30
C HIS A 101 8.23 20.35 10.50
N MET A 102 6.91 20.47 10.59
CA MET A 102 5.98 19.63 9.84
C MET A 102 6.17 19.80 8.33
N MET A 103 6.37 21.04 7.86
CA MET A 103 6.66 21.32 6.45
C MET A 103 7.93 20.61 5.96
N VAL A 104 8.96 20.48 6.80
CA VAL A 104 10.18 19.73 6.47
C VAL A 104 9.93 18.21 6.45
N ILE A 105 9.33 17.68 7.53
CA ILE A 105 9.23 16.24 7.82
C ILE A 105 8.20 15.55 6.94
N ILE A 106 6.96 16.06 6.90
CA ILE A 106 5.83 15.43 6.20
C ILE A 106 5.50 16.12 4.86
N GLY A 107 6.05 17.31 4.60
CA GLY A 107 5.90 18.03 3.33
C GLY A 107 7.08 17.80 2.36
N ALA A 108 8.21 18.44 2.63
CA ALA A 108 9.34 18.50 1.73
C ALA A 108 10.04 17.15 1.54
N ALA A 109 10.37 16.44 2.62
CA ALA A 109 11.11 15.19 2.55
C ALA A 109 10.44 14.10 1.67
N PRO A 110 9.13 13.78 1.81
CA PRO A 110 8.50 12.77 0.95
C PRO A 110 8.44 13.22 -0.53
N LEU A 111 8.23 14.51 -0.79
CA LEU A 111 8.25 15.06 -2.16
C LEU A 111 9.63 14.91 -2.81
N ILE A 112 10.69 15.24 -2.07
CA ILE A 112 12.08 15.06 -2.52
C ILE A 112 12.37 13.57 -2.77
N VAL A 113 11.96 12.65 -1.89
CA VAL A 113 12.15 11.21 -2.12
C VAL A 113 11.38 10.72 -3.36
N CYS A 114 10.13 11.16 -3.52
CA CYS A 114 9.29 10.85 -4.69
C CYS A 114 9.89 11.32 -6.01
N SER A 115 10.69 12.40 -6.00
CA SER A 115 11.35 12.92 -7.20
C SER A 115 12.48 12.05 -7.76
N ARG A 116 12.91 11.01 -7.02
CA ARG A 116 14.03 10.12 -7.37
C ARG A 116 15.32 10.88 -7.69
N PRO A 117 15.82 11.76 -6.79
CA PRO A 117 16.87 12.73 -7.10
C PRO A 117 18.20 12.04 -7.42
N SER A 118 18.48 10.89 -6.79
CA SER A 118 19.68 10.08 -7.06
C SER A 118 19.82 9.69 -8.54
N ARG A 119 18.71 9.44 -9.26
CA ARG A 119 18.76 9.12 -10.70
C ARG A 119 19.21 10.32 -11.52
N MET A 120 18.78 11.53 -11.15
CA MET A 120 19.15 12.77 -11.86
C MET A 120 20.57 13.21 -11.51
N PHE A 121 20.96 13.15 -10.24
CA PHE A 121 22.33 13.43 -9.80
C PHE A 121 23.35 12.51 -10.49
N GLN A 122 23.05 11.20 -10.59
CA GLN A 122 23.90 10.27 -11.32
C GLN A 122 24.00 10.58 -12.82
N ARG A 123 22.93 11.09 -13.45
CA ARG A 123 22.91 11.47 -14.87
C ARG A 123 23.63 12.78 -15.14
N ALA A 124 23.60 13.71 -14.20
CA ALA A 124 24.33 14.96 -14.26
C ALA A 124 25.85 14.74 -14.26
N LEU A 125 26.34 13.69 -13.59
CA LEU A 125 27.76 13.36 -13.53
C LEU A 125 28.34 12.91 -14.90
N PRO A 126 29.52 13.44 -15.30
CA PRO A 126 30.25 12.96 -16.48
C PRO A 126 30.63 11.46 -16.36
N PRO A 127 30.74 10.71 -17.47
CA PRO A 127 31.06 9.27 -17.44
C PRO A 127 32.36 8.95 -16.70
N ARG A 128 33.42 9.77 -16.89
CA ARG A 128 34.72 9.63 -16.21
C ARG A 128 34.56 9.72 -14.69
N PHE A 129 33.82 10.72 -14.21
CA PHE A 129 33.61 10.94 -12.78
C PHE A 129 32.70 9.86 -12.17
N ARG A 130 31.71 9.37 -12.93
CA ARG A 130 30.86 8.24 -12.49
C ARG A 130 31.69 6.97 -12.25
N LYS A 131 32.67 6.68 -13.12
CA LYS A 131 33.59 5.53 -12.93
C LYS A 131 34.46 5.74 -11.70
N ARG A 132 35.02 6.94 -11.51
CA ARG A 132 35.86 7.28 -10.33
C ARG A 132 35.09 7.18 -9.02
N ILE A 133 33.90 7.77 -8.93
CA ILE A 133 33.01 7.64 -7.75
C ILE A 133 32.74 6.16 -7.46
N ARG A 134 32.43 5.35 -8.48
CA ARG A 134 32.14 3.93 -8.27
C ARG A 134 33.36 3.18 -7.70
N VAL A 135 34.57 3.51 -8.14
CA VAL A 135 35.81 2.95 -7.58
C VAL A 135 35.94 3.37 -6.12
N VAL A 136 35.86 4.67 -5.81
CA VAL A 136 35.95 5.19 -4.43
C VAL A 136 34.91 4.53 -3.52
N VAL A 137 33.65 4.45 -3.94
CA VAL A 137 32.57 3.82 -3.17
C VAL A 137 32.89 2.36 -2.85
N LYS A 138 33.45 1.60 -3.81
CA LYS A 138 33.83 0.20 -3.57
C LYS A 138 35.08 0.07 -2.70
N THR A 139 36.11 0.88 -2.95
CA THR A 139 37.39 0.87 -2.21
C THR A 139 37.18 1.17 -0.74
N TRP A 140 36.39 2.19 -0.44
CA TRP A 140 36.08 2.62 0.93
C TRP A 140 34.85 1.90 1.53
N ARG A 141 34.31 0.89 0.82
CA ARG A 141 33.09 0.16 1.18
C ARG A 141 31.94 1.07 1.62
N LEU A 142 31.80 2.24 0.99
CA LEU A 142 30.73 3.20 1.28
C LEU A 142 29.35 2.63 0.93
N ASP A 143 29.30 1.61 0.08
CA ASP A 143 28.11 0.80 -0.16
C ASP A 143 27.68 0.00 1.08
N ALA A 144 28.62 -0.61 1.80
CA ALA A 144 28.34 -1.29 3.07
C ALA A 144 27.91 -0.30 4.16
N VAL A 145 28.58 0.86 4.25
CA VAL A 145 28.19 1.94 5.17
C VAL A 145 26.78 2.44 4.85
N ALA A 146 26.47 2.71 3.58
CA ALA A 146 25.13 3.12 3.17
C ALA A 146 24.08 2.05 3.44
N LEU A 147 24.41 0.76 3.34
CA LEU A 147 23.52 -0.34 3.69
C LEU A 147 23.22 -0.39 5.20
N VAL A 148 24.22 -0.11 6.05
CA VAL A 148 24.02 0.01 7.50
C VAL A 148 23.22 1.25 7.85
N LEU A 149 23.59 2.42 7.32
CA LEU A 149 22.90 3.68 7.61
C LEU A 149 21.45 3.71 7.09
N LEU A 150 21.14 2.95 6.05
CA LEU A 150 19.78 2.77 5.54
C LEU A 150 19.12 1.49 6.07
N ASN A 151 19.68 0.86 7.11
CA ASN A 151 19.00 -0.20 7.83
C ASN A 151 17.69 0.36 8.42
N PRO A 152 16.53 -0.26 8.18
CA PRO A 152 15.24 0.24 8.65
C PRO A 152 15.21 0.48 10.16
N VAL A 153 15.83 -0.38 10.98
CA VAL A 153 15.82 -0.21 12.44
C VAL A 153 16.63 1.04 12.83
N LEU A 154 17.80 1.24 12.23
CA LEU A 154 18.64 2.41 12.53
C LEU A 154 17.99 3.71 12.04
N VAL A 155 17.38 3.69 10.85
CA VAL A 155 16.61 4.83 10.33
C VAL A 155 15.43 5.16 11.25
N TRP A 156 14.70 4.14 11.70
CA TRP A 156 13.58 4.31 12.62
C TRP A 156 14.03 4.91 13.95
N ILE A 157 15.11 4.38 14.54
CA ILE A 157 15.68 4.89 15.80
C ILE A 157 16.12 6.34 15.62
N ALA A 158 16.89 6.64 14.58
CA ALA A 158 17.39 7.99 14.33
C ALA A 158 16.25 8.99 14.11
N PHE A 159 15.22 8.61 13.37
CA PHE A 159 14.03 9.43 13.14
C PHE A 159 13.26 9.68 14.45
N CYS A 160 12.87 8.64 15.17
CA CYS A 160 12.05 8.78 16.38
C CYS A 160 12.83 9.44 17.53
N ALA A 161 14.09 9.03 17.75
CA ALA A 161 14.92 9.62 18.79
C ALA A 161 15.25 11.07 18.49
N GLY A 162 15.61 11.40 17.24
CA GLY A 162 15.82 12.79 16.82
C GLY A 162 14.56 13.63 17.02
N PHE A 163 13.40 13.07 16.67
CA PHE A 163 12.12 13.75 16.87
C PHE A 163 11.84 14.03 18.35
N VAL A 164 11.88 13.01 19.21
CA VAL A 164 11.61 13.18 20.64
C VAL A 164 12.65 14.09 21.30
N PHE A 165 13.92 13.96 20.91
CA PHE A 165 15.02 14.75 21.47
C PHE A 165 14.84 16.24 21.22
N TRP A 166 14.62 16.66 19.98
CA TRP A 166 14.51 18.08 19.62
C TRP A 166 13.24 18.74 20.16
N HIS A 167 12.16 17.97 20.32
CA HIS A 167 10.94 18.47 20.95
C HIS A 167 11.00 18.45 22.48
N ALA A 168 12.03 17.89 23.11
CA ALA A 168 12.17 17.99 24.57
C ALA A 168 12.51 19.44 24.98
N PRO A 169 11.94 19.98 26.07
CA PRO A 169 12.12 21.39 26.45
C PRO A 169 13.59 21.82 26.61
N GLY A 170 14.45 20.94 27.13
CA GLY A 170 15.88 21.26 27.34
C GLY A 170 16.65 21.48 26.03
N PRO A 171 16.75 20.47 25.14
CA PRO A 171 17.36 20.63 23.81
C PRO A 171 16.74 21.76 23.00
N TYR A 172 15.42 21.93 23.06
CA TYR A 172 14.72 23.03 22.41
C TYR A 172 15.22 24.41 22.87
N ALA A 173 15.22 24.63 24.19
CA ALA A 173 15.68 25.89 24.78
C ALA A 173 17.15 26.19 24.42
N LEU A 174 17.97 25.15 24.28
CA LEU A 174 19.36 25.28 23.85
C LEU A 174 19.48 25.63 22.36
N GLY A 175 18.63 25.05 21.50
CA GLY A 175 18.50 25.40 20.08
C GLY A 175 18.15 26.87 19.87
N MET A 176 17.22 27.40 20.66
CA MET A 176 16.82 28.82 20.62
C MET A 176 17.96 29.78 21.01
N ARG A 177 18.94 29.33 21.79
CA ARG A 177 20.09 30.13 22.24
C ARG A 177 21.29 30.07 21.30
N HIS A 178 21.42 28.98 20.52
CA HIS A 178 22.60 28.73 19.68
C HIS A 178 22.21 28.40 18.25
N GLY A 179 22.51 29.31 17.31
CA GLY A 179 22.19 29.14 15.89
C GLY A 179 22.77 27.87 15.25
N SER A 180 23.92 27.36 15.73
CA SER A 180 24.48 26.09 15.25
C SER A 180 23.65 24.87 15.65
N LEU A 181 23.02 24.90 16.84
CA LEU A 181 22.15 23.83 17.30
C LEU A 181 20.78 23.90 16.63
N ALA A 182 20.22 25.10 16.44
CA ALA A 182 19.03 25.29 15.61
C ALA A 182 19.27 24.82 14.16
N PHE A 183 20.46 25.03 13.62
CA PHE A 183 20.83 24.50 12.30
C PHE A 183 20.98 22.97 12.32
N ALA A 184 21.63 22.41 13.35
CA ALA A 184 21.78 20.96 13.51
C ALA A 184 20.43 20.24 13.66
N GLU A 185 19.48 20.85 14.37
CA GLU A 185 18.10 20.40 14.48
C GLU A 185 17.44 20.31 13.10
N ARG A 186 17.43 21.41 12.33
CA ARG A 186 16.86 21.45 10.97
C ARG A 186 17.48 20.39 10.06
N LEU A 187 18.81 20.23 10.11
CA LEU A 187 19.49 19.19 9.34
C LEU A 187 19.11 17.78 9.80
N THR A 188 19.00 17.56 11.12
CA THR A 188 18.59 16.26 11.67
C THR A 188 17.19 15.90 11.18
N PHE A 189 16.23 16.82 11.26
CA PHE A 189 14.89 16.59 10.74
C PHE A 189 14.89 16.31 9.25
N LEU A 190 15.59 17.10 8.45
CA LEU A 190 15.65 16.90 7.00
C LEU A 190 16.24 15.52 6.65
N PHE A 191 17.42 15.18 7.16
CA PHE A 191 18.13 13.98 6.74
C PHE A 191 17.50 12.69 7.29
N THR A 192 17.04 12.69 8.54
CA THR A 192 16.34 11.53 9.10
C THR A 192 15.00 11.31 8.40
N SER A 193 14.26 12.37 8.07
CA SER A 193 13.00 12.26 7.29
C SER A 193 13.24 11.78 5.87
N LEU A 194 14.29 12.27 5.18
CA LEU A 194 14.65 11.77 3.86
C LEU A 194 14.98 10.27 3.89
N ALA A 195 15.70 9.81 4.92
CA ALA A 195 16.00 8.39 5.11
C ALA A 195 14.74 7.58 5.43
N PHE A 196 13.89 8.07 6.33
CA PHE A 196 12.61 7.47 6.71
C PHE A 196 11.71 7.26 5.49
N TRP A 197 11.46 8.33 4.73
CA TRP A 197 10.65 8.27 3.52
C TRP A 197 11.29 7.44 2.41
N ALA A 198 12.62 7.32 2.34
CA ALA A 198 13.28 6.42 1.40
C ALA A 198 13.07 4.93 1.72
N VAL A 199 12.90 4.56 3.00
CA VAL A 199 12.49 3.21 3.43
C VAL A 199 11.00 2.99 3.10
N VAL A 200 10.16 3.97 3.38
CA VAL A 200 8.71 3.90 3.13
C VAL A 200 8.38 3.95 1.65
N ILE A 201 9.12 4.68 0.82
CA ILE A 201 8.87 4.88 -0.62
C ILE A 201 10.07 4.36 -1.41
N PRO A 202 10.19 3.04 -1.60
CA PRO A 202 11.38 2.47 -2.20
C PRO A 202 11.52 2.85 -3.68
N ALA A 203 12.77 3.04 -4.11
CA ALA A 203 13.11 3.27 -5.51
C ALA A 203 13.06 1.95 -6.31
N ASP A 204 12.53 1.98 -7.54
CA ASP A 204 12.32 0.78 -8.37
C ASP A 204 13.61 -0.07 -8.46
N GLY A 205 13.50 -1.38 -8.17
CA GLY A 205 14.53 -2.39 -8.46
C GLY A 205 15.55 -2.71 -7.35
N LYS A 206 15.32 -2.34 -6.09
CA LYS A 206 16.15 -2.77 -4.94
C LYS A 206 15.41 -3.78 -4.06
N ARG A 207 16.12 -4.55 -3.22
CA ARG A 207 15.48 -5.40 -2.19
C ARG A 207 14.55 -4.52 -1.34
N HIS A 208 13.26 -4.79 -1.40
CA HIS A 208 12.24 -4.02 -0.71
C HIS A 208 11.88 -4.74 0.59
N LEU A 209 11.69 -3.97 1.67
CA LEU A 209 10.94 -4.48 2.80
C LEU A 209 9.55 -4.90 2.30
N GLY A 210 9.08 -6.06 2.75
CA GLY A 210 7.71 -6.50 2.49
C GLY A 210 6.71 -5.45 3.01
N TYR A 211 5.51 -5.45 2.43
CA TYR A 211 4.46 -4.49 2.80
C TYR A 211 4.17 -4.48 4.31
N GLY A 212 4.08 -5.66 4.94
CA GLY A 212 3.86 -5.77 6.40
C GLY A 212 4.96 -5.11 7.23
N ALA A 213 6.23 -5.30 6.87
CA ALA A 213 7.34 -4.68 7.59
C ALA A 213 7.37 -3.14 7.42
N ARG A 214 6.98 -2.63 6.24
CA ARG A 214 6.82 -1.18 6.00
C ARG A 214 5.65 -0.59 6.77
N LEU A 215 4.54 -1.31 6.87
CA LEU A 215 3.39 -0.91 7.69
C LEU A 215 3.78 -0.83 9.16
N LEU A 216 4.43 -1.87 9.69
CA LEU A 216 4.91 -1.89 11.07
C LEU A 216 5.88 -0.73 11.32
N PHE A 217 6.88 -0.54 10.46
CA PHE A 217 7.84 0.55 10.53
C PHE A 217 7.17 1.94 10.56
N LEU A 218 6.18 2.17 9.69
CA LEU A 218 5.48 3.43 9.57
C LEU A 218 4.56 3.69 10.78
N LEU A 219 3.77 2.70 11.17
CA LEU A 219 2.79 2.83 12.25
C LEU A 219 3.45 2.93 13.62
N SER A 220 4.53 2.18 13.88
CA SER A 220 5.25 2.31 15.14
C SER A 220 5.96 3.65 15.27
N ALA A 221 6.48 4.19 14.16
CA ALA A 221 7.04 5.54 14.14
C ALA A 221 5.94 6.59 14.41
N ALA A 222 4.78 6.47 13.76
CA ALA A 222 3.64 7.37 13.96
C ALA A 222 3.27 7.47 15.45
N VAL A 223 3.08 6.33 16.12
CA VAL A 223 2.77 6.29 17.56
C VAL A 223 3.81 7.06 18.38
N LEU A 224 5.11 6.83 18.15
CA LEU A 224 6.15 7.50 18.93
C LEU A 224 6.27 9.00 18.64
N THR A 225 6.10 9.41 17.38
CA THR A 225 6.18 10.82 17.00
C THR A 225 4.92 11.61 17.39
N ASP A 226 3.79 10.93 17.62
CA ASP A 226 2.56 11.56 18.09
C ASP A 226 2.59 11.86 19.60
N LEU A 227 3.39 11.10 20.38
CA LEU A 227 3.47 11.26 21.84
C LEU A 227 3.85 12.68 22.28
N PRO A 228 4.91 13.33 21.74
CA PRO A 228 5.21 14.72 22.09
C PRO A 228 4.04 15.67 21.85
N GLY A 229 3.23 15.44 20.80
CA GLY A 229 2.12 16.32 20.44
C GLY A 229 1.01 16.25 21.47
N ALA A 230 0.60 15.03 21.81
CA ALA A 230 -0.35 14.81 22.90
C ALA A 230 0.15 15.37 24.24
N LEU A 231 1.44 15.18 24.55
CA LEU A 231 2.04 15.72 25.77
C LEU A 231 1.98 17.25 25.84
N MET A 232 2.24 17.95 24.73
CA MET A 232 2.15 19.41 24.66
C MET A 232 0.71 19.91 24.88
N VAL A 233 -0.27 19.25 24.26
CA VAL A 233 -1.69 19.60 24.38
C VAL A 233 -2.22 19.41 25.79
N PHE A 234 -1.86 18.30 26.45
CA PHE A 234 -2.42 17.94 27.74
C PHE A 234 -1.54 18.34 28.94
N ALA A 235 -0.42 19.03 28.72
CA ALA A 235 0.44 19.48 29.80
C ALA A 235 -0.27 20.53 30.66
N PRO A 236 -0.30 20.38 32.00
CA PRO A 236 -1.01 21.31 32.88
C PRO A 236 -0.29 22.66 33.05
N ARG A 237 0.91 22.82 32.46
CA ARG A 237 1.73 24.03 32.52
C ARG A 237 2.44 24.28 31.19
N PRO A 238 2.78 25.54 30.86
CA PRO A 238 3.65 25.84 29.73
C PRO A 238 5.03 25.19 29.92
N LEU A 239 5.45 24.43 28.91
CA LEU A 239 6.73 23.74 28.82
C LEU A 239 7.78 24.55 28.05
N TYR A 240 7.36 25.47 27.17
CA TYR A 240 8.21 26.27 26.29
C TYR A 240 8.06 27.77 26.59
N PRO A 241 8.66 28.27 27.70
CA PRO A 241 8.57 29.68 28.08
C PRO A 241 9.30 30.64 27.12
N GLU A 242 10.12 30.12 26.21
CA GLU A 242 10.96 30.90 25.29
C GLU A 242 10.15 31.83 24.37
N HIS A 243 8.87 31.52 24.13
CA HIS A 243 7.97 32.30 23.27
C HIS A 243 7.14 33.36 24.00
N ALA A 244 7.37 33.59 25.30
CA ALA A 244 6.52 34.45 26.14
C ALA A 244 6.36 35.87 25.57
N ALA A 245 7.43 36.43 25.01
CA ALA A 245 7.42 37.77 24.41
C ALA A 245 6.65 37.80 23.07
N GLY A 246 6.77 36.74 22.26
CA GLY A 246 6.11 36.66 20.96
C GLY A 246 4.60 36.46 21.09
N VAL A 247 4.15 35.52 21.94
CA VAL A 247 2.72 35.19 22.07
C VAL A 247 1.86 36.36 22.54
N ALA A 248 2.41 37.24 23.39
CA ALA A 248 1.72 38.44 23.85
C ALA A 248 1.43 39.40 22.69
N GLY A 249 2.37 39.49 21.74
CA GLY A 249 2.20 40.21 20.48
C GLY A 249 1.02 39.68 19.69
N TRP A 250 0.75 38.36 19.78
CA TRP A 250 -0.31 37.56 19.11
C TRP A 250 -1.66 37.48 19.82
N GLY A 251 -1.81 38.14 20.98
CA GLY A 251 -3.04 38.03 21.79
C GLY A 251 -3.28 36.61 22.31
N LEU A 252 -2.26 35.76 22.30
CA LEU A 252 -2.28 34.38 22.76
C LEU A 252 -1.58 34.27 24.12
N THR A 253 -2.04 33.35 24.94
CA THR A 253 -1.28 32.89 26.10
C THR A 253 -0.25 31.85 25.68
N LEU A 254 0.83 31.70 26.46
CA LEU A 254 1.81 30.62 26.27
C LEU A 254 1.16 29.23 26.24
N MET A 255 0.11 29.02 27.06
CA MET A 255 -0.60 27.75 27.09
C MET A 255 -1.33 27.50 25.77
N GLN A 256 -2.09 28.48 25.27
CA GLN A 256 -2.82 28.35 24.03
C GLN A 256 -1.89 28.09 22.83
N ASP A 257 -0.78 28.81 22.73
CA ASP A 257 0.18 28.59 21.64
C ASP A 257 0.80 27.18 21.70
N GLN A 258 1.10 26.67 22.90
CA GLN A 258 1.58 25.30 23.09
C GLN A 258 0.54 24.24 22.71
N GLU A 259 -0.72 24.43 23.10
CA GLU A 259 -1.81 23.52 22.74
C GLU A 259 -1.98 23.47 21.21
N ILE A 260 -1.96 24.63 20.55
CA ILE A 260 -2.01 24.71 19.08
C ILE A 260 -0.79 24.01 18.46
N ALA A 261 0.41 24.25 19.00
CA ALA A 261 1.63 23.60 18.54
C ALA A 261 1.55 22.08 18.62
N GLY A 262 1.06 21.55 19.76
CA GLY A 262 0.84 20.12 19.94
C GLY A 262 -0.19 19.54 18.95
N LEU A 263 -1.29 20.25 18.69
CA LEU A 263 -2.29 19.85 17.69
C LEU A 263 -1.75 19.86 16.26
N VAL A 264 -0.98 20.90 15.91
CA VAL A 264 -0.30 21.04 14.60
C VAL A 264 0.71 19.93 14.36
N MET A 265 1.39 19.49 15.41
CA MET A 265 2.33 18.37 15.31
C MET A 265 1.60 17.02 15.21
N TRP A 266 0.54 16.83 16.00
CA TRP A 266 -0.15 15.54 16.12
C TRP A 266 -1.07 15.23 14.94
N ILE A 267 -2.03 16.11 14.61
CA ILE A 267 -3.11 15.78 13.68
C ILE A 267 -2.60 15.63 12.23
N PRO A 268 -1.89 16.61 11.64
CA PRO A 268 -1.37 16.49 10.28
C PRO A 268 -0.40 15.32 10.09
N GLY A 269 0.48 15.09 11.06
CA GLY A 269 1.42 13.97 11.06
C GLY A 269 0.69 12.62 11.04
N GLY A 270 -0.22 12.40 11.99
CA GLY A 270 -1.03 11.20 12.07
C GLY A 270 -1.86 10.94 10.81
N LEU A 271 -2.52 11.97 10.26
CA LEU A 271 -3.31 11.86 9.03
C LEU A 271 -2.45 11.45 7.82
N MET A 272 -1.25 12.03 7.68
CA MET A 272 -0.33 11.68 6.60
C MET A 272 0.15 10.23 6.73
N TYR A 273 0.56 9.80 7.93
CA TYR A 273 0.97 8.42 8.16
C TYR A 273 -0.16 7.43 7.93
N LEU A 274 -1.38 7.74 8.37
CA LEU A 274 -2.56 6.91 8.13
C LEU A 274 -2.90 6.80 6.65
N ALA A 275 -2.86 7.90 5.90
CA ALA A 275 -3.11 7.91 4.46
C ALA A 275 -2.09 7.05 3.71
N VAL A 276 -0.80 7.13 4.08
CA VAL A 276 0.25 6.31 3.48
C VAL A 276 0.09 4.84 3.90
N ALA A 277 -0.21 4.55 5.16
CA ALA A 277 -0.46 3.20 5.64
C ALA A 277 -1.64 2.56 4.91
N ALA A 278 -2.76 3.28 4.77
CA ALA A 278 -3.92 2.84 4.00
C ALA A 278 -3.55 2.54 2.55
N ARG A 279 -2.78 3.41 1.89
CA ARG A 279 -2.28 3.15 0.53
C ARG A 279 -1.43 1.88 0.48
N LEU A 280 -0.49 1.70 1.42
CA LEU A 280 0.37 0.52 1.46
C LEU A 280 -0.43 -0.76 1.67
N PHE A 281 -1.38 -0.73 2.58
CA PHE A 281 -2.27 -1.85 2.87
C PHE A 281 -3.14 -2.21 1.66
N LEU A 282 -3.77 -1.22 1.01
CA LEU A 282 -4.56 -1.45 -0.20
C LEU A 282 -3.69 -1.99 -1.36
N THR A 283 -2.46 -1.52 -1.52
CA THR A 283 -1.54 -2.09 -2.52
C THR A 283 -1.12 -3.50 -2.17
N TRP A 284 -0.96 -3.80 -0.87
CA TRP A 284 -0.62 -5.14 -0.41
C TRP A 284 -1.75 -6.14 -0.68
N LEU A 285 -3.00 -5.76 -0.40
CA LEU A 285 -4.19 -6.56 -0.70
C LEU A 285 -4.29 -6.88 -2.20
N ARG A 286 -4.19 -5.87 -3.07
CA ARG A 286 -4.22 -6.05 -4.53
C ARG A 286 -3.10 -6.96 -5.02
N ASP A 287 -1.89 -6.80 -4.49
CA ASP A 287 -0.76 -7.67 -4.85
C ASP A 287 -0.95 -9.11 -4.32
N ALA A 288 -1.61 -9.30 -3.18
CA ALA A 288 -1.94 -10.62 -2.64
C ALA A 288 -2.97 -11.34 -3.52
N GLU A 289 -4.04 -10.64 -3.93
CA GLU A 289 -5.04 -11.14 -4.89
C GLU A 289 -4.43 -11.52 -6.24
N ASN A 290 -3.57 -10.65 -6.79
CA ASN A 290 -2.86 -10.91 -8.04
C ASN A 290 -1.96 -12.15 -7.94
N ARG A 291 -1.25 -12.32 -6.80
CA ARG A 291 -0.42 -13.51 -6.57
C ARG A 291 -1.26 -14.79 -6.46
N ALA A 292 -2.39 -14.75 -5.76
CA ALA A 292 -3.32 -15.87 -5.66
C ALA A 292 -3.91 -16.26 -7.04
N THR A 293 -4.27 -15.26 -7.84
CA THR A 293 -4.78 -15.45 -9.20
C THR A 293 -3.71 -16.07 -10.11
N LEU A 294 -2.48 -15.56 -10.06
CA LEU A 294 -1.36 -16.10 -10.83
C LEU A 294 -0.96 -17.50 -10.38
N SER A 295 -1.01 -17.83 -9.08
CA SER A 295 -0.77 -19.19 -8.60
C SER A 295 -1.83 -20.15 -9.11
N MET A 296 -3.11 -19.75 -9.08
CA MET A 296 -4.21 -20.56 -9.60
C MET A 296 -4.05 -20.79 -11.11
N ALA A 297 -3.73 -19.74 -11.88
CA ALA A 297 -3.46 -19.85 -13.32
C ALA A 297 -2.24 -20.74 -13.63
N ARG A 298 -1.17 -20.66 -12.84
CA ARG A 298 0.01 -21.54 -12.98
C ARG A 298 -0.31 -22.99 -12.65
N SER A 299 -1.09 -23.24 -11.61
CA SER A 299 -1.54 -24.59 -11.25
C SER A 299 -2.42 -25.18 -12.35
N ILE A 300 -3.33 -24.40 -12.92
CA ILE A 300 -4.14 -24.81 -14.07
C ILE A 300 -3.25 -25.10 -15.28
N ALA A 301 -2.34 -24.19 -15.65
CA ALA A 301 -1.46 -24.37 -16.80
C ALA A 301 -0.51 -25.58 -16.63
N ALA A 302 0.01 -25.82 -15.42
CA ALA A 302 0.81 -27.00 -15.12
C ALA A 302 -0.03 -28.29 -15.26
N LEU A 303 -1.25 -28.29 -14.72
CA LEU A 303 -2.18 -29.40 -14.86
C LEU A 303 -2.51 -29.67 -16.34
N THR A 304 -2.80 -28.62 -17.12
CA THR A 304 -3.03 -28.72 -18.57
C THR A 304 -1.78 -29.25 -19.30
N PHE A 305 -0.58 -28.78 -18.95
CA PHE A 305 0.67 -29.26 -19.54
C PHE A 305 0.90 -30.75 -19.25
N PHE A 306 0.71 -31.19 -18.01
CA PHE A 306 0.82 -32.61 -17.64
C PHE A 306 -0.26 -33.46 -18.32
N LEU A 307 -1.50 -32.96 -18.44
CA LEU A 307 -2.58 -33.63 -19.18
C LEU A 307 -2.26 -33.75 -20.68
N CYS A 308 -1.74 -32.70 -21.31
CA CYS A 308 -1.34 -32.72 -22.72
C CYS A 308 -0.15 -33.65 -22.97
N ILE A 309 0.86 -33.65 -22.09
CA ILE A 309 1.98 -34.61 -22.16
C ILE A 309 1.47 -36.03 -21.97
N GLY A 310 0.60 -36.27 -20.99
CA GLY A 310 -0.04 -37.57 -20.79
C GLY A 310 -0.77 -38.04 -22.05
N ALA A 311 -1.57 -37.16 -22.66
CA ALA A 311 -2.29 -37.45 -23.90
C ALA A 311 -1.35 -37.77 -25.08
N LEU A 312 -0.25 -37.02 -25.25
CA LEU A 312 0.77 -37.25 -26.28
C LEU A 312 1.51 -38.57 -26.08
N LEU A 313 1.84 -38.93 -24.82
CA LEU A 313 2.50 -40.20 -24.49
C LEU A 313 1.56 -41.40 -24.62
N THR A 314 0.24 -41.22 -24.44
CA THR A 314 -0.76 -42.27 -24.67
C THR A 314 -1.20 -42.41 -26.14
N SER A 315 -0.78 -41.49 -27.03
CA SER A 315 -1.25 -41.44 -28.42
C SER A 315 -0.73 -42.56 -29.33
N CYS A 316 0.20 -43.41 -28.87
CA CYS A 316 0.71 -44.55 -29.67
C CYS A 316 0.17 -45.92 -29.22
N ASN A 317 -0.82 -45.96 -28.32
CA ASN A 317 -1.51 -47.22 -28.02
C ASN A 317 -3.02 -47.01 -28.14
N ARG A 318 -3.63 -47.49 -29.24
CA ARG A 318 -5.07 -47.76 -29.25
C ARG A 318 -5.31 -48.94 -28.31
N SER A 319 -5.31 -48.67 -27.02
CA SER A 319 -5.84 -49.59 -26.02
C SER A 319 -7.35 -49.36 -25.94
N PRO A 320 -8.19 -50.41 -25.94
CA PRO A 320 -9.63 -50.27 -25.74
C PRO A 320 -9.89 -49.56 -24.40
N ALA A 321 -10.96 -48.75 -24.36
CA ALA A 321 -11.35 -47.95 -23.22
C ALA A 321 -11.24 -48.73 -21.90
N ALA A 322 -10.66 -48.10 -20.88
CA ALA A 322 -10.55 -48.69 -19.55
C ALA A 322 -11.95 -49.11 -19.05
N PRO A 323 -12.09 -50.29 -18.42
CA PRO A 323 -13.39 -50.78 -17.97
C PRO A 323 -13.92 -49.85 -16.88
N LEU A 324 -15.13 -49.35 -17.11
CA LEU A 324 -15.93 -48.61 -16.13
C LEU A 324 -16.09 -49.45 -14.84
N PRO A 325 -16.23 -48.83 -13.65
CA PRO A 325 -16.54 -49.56 -12.42
C PRO A 325 -17.77 -50.46 -12.68
N ASN A 326 -17.71 -51.71 -12.24
CA ASN A 326 -18.56 -52.80 -12.73
C ASN A 326 -20.07 -52.52 -12.54
N PHE A 327 -20.69 -51.82 -13.49
CA PHE A 327 -22.10 -51.41 -13.42
C PHE A 327 -23.07 -52.59 -13.57
N ASN A 328 -22.58 -53.78 -13.97
CA ASN A 328 -23.39 -54.96 -14.31
C ASN A 328 -24.60 -54.58 -15.18
N GLY A 329 -24.41 -53.66 -16.13
CA GLY A 329 -25.47 -53.17 -17.01
C GLY A 329 -24.93 -52.53 -18.29
N SER A 330 -25.75 -52.49 -19.34
CA SER A 330 -25.42 -51.98 -20.68
C SER A 330 -25.97 -50.56 -20.87
N PRO A 331 -25.11 -49.54 -21.08
CA PRO A 331 -25.56 -48.16 -21.35
C PRO A 331 -26.45 -48.03 -22.59
N ASP A 332 -26.16 -48.80 -23.65
CA ASP A 332 -26.95 -48.75 -24.89
C ASP A 332 -28.37 -49.28 -24.66
N ARG A 333 -28.50 -50.35 -23.86
CA ARG A 333 -29.80 -50.85 -23.42
C ARG A 333 -30.48 -49.86 -22.47
N GLY A 334 -29.73 -49.24 -21.57
CA GLY A 334 -30.21 -48.19 -20.67
C GLY A 334 -30.86 -47.02 -21.39
N ALA A 335 -30.26 -46.53 -22.49
CA ALA A 335 -30.82 -45.46 -23.30
C ALA A 335 -32.20 -45.83 -23.88
N ALA A 336 -32.37 -47.08 -24.34
CA ALA A 336 -33.64 -47.58 -24.85
C ALA A 336 -34.69 -47.72 -23.72
N LEU A 337 -34.27 -48.24 -22.57
CA LEU A 337 -35.14 -48.41 -21.40
C LEU A 337 -35.62 -47.08 -20.81
N ILE A 338 -34.78 -46.04 -20.82
CA ILE A 338 -35.17 -44.67 -20.41
C ILE A 338 -36.36 -44.15 -21.22
N ARG A 339 -36.40 -44.44 -22.53
CA ARG A 339 -37.54 -44.11 -23.39
C ARG A 339 -38.74 -45.01 -23.08
N GLN A 340 -38.50 -46.31 -22.93
CA GLN A 340 -39.55 -47.29 -22.68
C GLN A 340 -40.30 -47.05 -21.36
N TYR A 341 -39.58 -46.72 -20.28
CA TYR A 341 -40.16 -46.40 -18.97
C TYR A 341 -40.60 -44.93 -18.83
N GLY A 342 -40.45 -44.12 -19.88
CA GLY A 342 -40.98 -42.76 -19.92
C GLY A 342 -40.28 -41.76 -19.00
N CYS A 343 -39.02 -41.99 -18.63
CA CYS A 343 -38.28 -41.09 -17.72
C CYS A 343 -38.21 -39.65 -18.27
N GLY A 344 -38.19 -39.50 -19.60
CA GLY A 344 -38.16 -38.22 -20.30
C GLY A 344 -39.42 -37.36 -20.14
N GLY A 345 -40.55 -37.93 -19.70
CA GLY A 345 -41.76 -37.15 -19.41
C GLY A 345 -41.62 -36.26 -18.17
N CYS A 346 -40.75 -36.66 -17.23
CA CYS A 346 -40.50 -35.91 -16.01
C CYS A 346 -39.12 -35.23 -15.99
N HIS A 347 -38.11 -35.79 -16.67
CA HIS A 347 -36.74 -35.31 -16.62
C HIS A 347 -36.21 -34.86 -17.99
N ASP A 348 -35.40 -33.80 -17.96
CA ASP A 348 -34.52 -33.41 -19.05
C ASP A 348 -33.29 -34.33 -19.07
N ILE A 349 -33.15 -35.12 -20.14
CA ILE A 349 -32.11 -36.15 -20.31
C ILE A 349 -31.41 -35.95 -21.66
N PRO A 350 -30.18 -35.40 -21.67
CA PRO A 350 -29.44 -35.17 -22.91
C PRO A 350 -29.24 -36.44 -23.72
N SER A 351 -29.30 -36.32 -25.05
CA SER A 351 -29.09 -37.42 -26.01
C SER A 351 -30.22 -38.48 -26.04
N ILE A 352 -31.30 -38.29 -25.29
CA ILE A 352 -32.55 -39.05 -25.43
C ILE A 352 -33.57 -38.16 -26.12
N ARG A 353 -34.02 -38.55 -27.32
CA ARG A 353 -35.05 -37.83 -28.06
C ARG A 353 -36.33 -37.73 -27.23
N ASP A 354 -36.97 -36.56 -27.26
CA ASP A 354 -38.25 -36.27 -26.61
C ASP A 354 -38.22 -36.37 -25.06
N ALA A 355 -37.03 -36.26 -24.44
CA ALA A 355 -36.84 -36.27 -22.99
C ALA A 355 -36.50 -34.87 -22.45
N GLU A 356 -37.47 -33.96 -22.48
CA GLU A 356 -37.35 -32.56 -22.06
C GLU A 356 -38.27 -32.24 -20.85
N GLY A 357 -38.64 -33.25 -20.07
CA GLY A 357 -39.52 -33.09 -18.91
C GLY A 357 -38.92 -32.19 -17.83
N ASN A 358 -39.77 -31.43 -17.14
CA ASN A 358 -39.33 -30.47 -16.11
C ASN A 358 -40.08 -30.63 -14.77
N VAL A 359 -40.58 -31.85 -14.50
CA VAL A 359 -41.21 -32.20 -13.22
C VAL A 359 -40.14 -32.60 -12.21
N GLY A 360 -39.15 -33.38 -12.66
CA GLY A 360 -37.94 -33.71 -11.92
C GLY A 360 -36.75 -32.87 -12.37
N PRO A 361 -35.64 -32.85 -11.60
CA PRO A 361 -34.45 -32.09 -11.95
C PRO A 361 -33.79 -32.62 -13.24
N PRO A 362 -33.04 -31.78 -13.98
CA PRO A 362 -32.30 -32.22 -15.17
C PRO A 362 -31.21 -33.23 -14.80
N LEU A 363 -31.01 -34.25 -15.64
CA LEU A 363 -30.08 -35.37 -15.42
C LEU A 363 -28.75 -35.24 -16.17
N SER A 364 -28.52 -34.11 -16.85
CA SER A 364 -27.32 -33.86 -17.69
C SER A 364 -25.96 -34.11 -17.05
N ARG A 365 -25.87 -34.02 -15.72
CA ARG A 365 -24.64 -34.28 -14.94
C ARG A 365 -24.88 -35.22 -13.77
N ILE A 366 -25.89 -36.09 -13.86
CA ILE A 366 -26.27 -36.95 -12.73
C ILE A 366 -25.12 -37.89 -12.34
N GLY A 367 -24.27 -38.32 -13.27
CA GLY A 367 -23.11 -39.18 -13.00
C GLY A 367 -21.99 -38.51 -12.19
N THR A 368 -21.97 -37.18 -12.07
CA THR A 368 -21.00 -36.42 -11.26
C THR A 368 -21.58 -35.86 -9.96
N ARG A 369 -22.89 -36.00 -9.71
CA ARG A 369 -23.51 -35.54 -8.46
C ARG A 369 -23.08 -36.42 -7.28
N VAL A 370 -22.99 -35.82 -6.09
CA VAL A 370 -22.61 -36.54 -4.85
C VAL A 370 -23.80 -37.29 -4.23
N TYR A 371 -25.01 -36.75 -4.37
CA TYR A 371 -26.24 -37.31 -3.79
C TYR A 371 -27.37 -37.45 -4.82
N ILE A 372 -28.18 -38.48 -4.64
CA ILE A 372 -29.45 -38.74 -5.34
C ILE A 372 -30.58 -38.32 -4.40
N ALA A 373 -31.48 -37.45 -4.89
CA ALA A 373 -32.59 -36.88 -4.14
C ALA A 373 -32.22 -36.25 -2.77
N GLY A 374 -30.94 -35.89 -2.58
CA GLY A 374 -30.43 -35.35 -1.32
C GLY A 374 -30.29 -36.35 -0.17
N VAL A 375 -30.68 -37.61 -0.35
CA VAL A 375 -30.76 -38.61 0.73
C VAL A 375 -29.79 -39.79 0.54
N LEU A 376 -29.53 -40.21 -0.70
CA LEU A 376 -28.65 -41.34 -1.00
C LEU A 376 -27.33 -40.86 -1.58
N ARG A 377 -26.19 -41.40 -1.13
CA ARG A 377 -24.91 -41.19 -1.81
C ARG A 377 -25.00 -41.78 -3.21
N ASN A 378 -24.52 -41.05 -4.21
CA ASN A 378 -24.60 -41.44 -5.61
C ASN A 378 -23.59 -42.54 -5.98
N THR A 379 -23.93 -43.78 -5.64
CA THR A 379 -23.23 -45.00 -6.07
C THR A 379 -24.11 -45.78 -7.07
N PRO A 380 -23.51 -46.64 -7.93
CA PRO A 380 -24.29 -47.41 -8.91
C PRO A 380 -25.42 -48.23 -8.27
N ASP A 381 -25.14 -48.87 -7.14
CA ASP A 381 -26.14 -49.66 -6.42
C ASP A 381 -27.28 -48.78 -5.89
N ASN A 382 -26.96 -47.62 -5.31
CA ASN A 382 -27.96 -46.70 -4.80
C ASN A 382 -28.79 -46.04 -5.92
N MET A 383 -28.19 -45.78 -7.09
CA MET A 383 -28.91 -45.29 -8.26
C MET A 383 -29.91 -46.33 -8.76
N SER A 384 -29.49 -47.59 -8.86
CA SER A 384 -30.37 -48.70 -9.24
C SER A 384 -31.53 -48.85 -8.25
N LEU A 385 -31.26 -48.78 -6.94
CA LEU A 385 -32.30 -48.81 -5.90
C LEU A 385 -33.26 -47.63 -5.99
N TRP A 386 -32.75 -46.40 -6.20
CA TRP A 386 -33.57 -45.21 -6.35
C TRP A 386 -34.48 -45.30 -7.58
N ILE A 387 -33.98 -45.81 -8.71
CA ILE A 387 -34.77 -45.98 -9.93
C ILE A 387 -35.93 -46.96 -9.72
N ARG A 388 -35.72 -48.01 -8.91
CA ARG A 388 -36.72 -49.04 -8.65
C ARG A 388 -37.77 -48.58 -7.64
N ASP A 389 -37.29 -48.10 -6.49
CA ASP A 389 -38.10 -47.90 -5.28
C ASP A 389 -37.91 -46.49 -4.68
N PRO A 390 -38.16 -45.40 -5.43
CA PRO A 390 -37.91 -44.03 -4.96
C PRO A 390 -38.76 -43.65 -3.73
N GLN A 391 -39.96 -44.25 -3.60
CA GLN A 391 -40.88 -44.01 -2.49
C GLN A 391 -40.39 -44.61 -1.17
N GLN A 392 -39.51 -45.62 -1.20
CA GLN A 392 -38.89 -46.19 0.01
C GLN A 392 -37.94 -45.18 0.68
N PHE A 393 -37.27 -44.35 -0.12
CA PHE A 393 -36.25 -43.42 0.36
C PHE A 393 -36.80 -42.02 0.62
N VAL A 394 -37.75 -41.56 -0.20
CA VAL A 394 -38.45 -40.29 0.01
C VAL A 394 -39.95 -40.51 -0.20
N PRO A 395 -40.71 -40.92 0.85
CA PRO A 395 -42.14 -41.14 0.75
C PRO A 395 -42.89 -39.87 0.32
N GLY A 396 -43.78 -39.99 -0.67
CA GLY A 396 -44.60 -38.88 -1.18
C GLY A 396 -43.90 -37.98 -2.19
N ASN A 397 -42.70 -38.36 -2.68
CA ASN A 397 -42.06 -37.64 -3.77
C ASN A 397 -42.80 -37.85 -5.11
N ALA A 398 -42.55 -36.97 -6.09
CA ALA A 398 -43.26 -36.99 -7.38
C ALA A 398 -42.84 -38.12 -8.33
N MET A 399 -41.70 -38.79 -8.10
CA MET A 399 -41.26 -39.95 -8.86
C MET A 399 -42.02 -41.19 -8.36
N PRO A 400 -42.93 -41.77 -9.15
CA PRO A 400 -43.78 -42.85 -8.69
C PRO A 400 -42.96 -44.11 -8.39
N GLN A 401 -43.58 -45.06 -7.69
CA GLN A 401 -43.00 -46.38 -7.49
C GLN A 401 -42.88 -47.10 -8.84
N MET A 402 -41.65 -47.27 -9.32
CA MET A 402 -41.40 -47.70 -10.71
C MET A 402 -41.44 -49.22 -10.87
N ASN A 403 -41.09 -49.99 -9.82
CA ASN A 403 -41.06 -51.46 -9.84
C ASN A 403 -40.28 -52.05 -11.04
N ILE A 404 -39.26 -51.34 -11.53
CA ILE A 404 -38.45 -51.75 -12.68
C ILE A 404 -37.63 -53.00 -12.30
N PRO A 405 -37.51 -54.02 -13.18
CA PRO A 405 -36.64 -55.17 -12.93
C PRO A 405 -35.21 -54.75 -12.64
N GLU A 406 -34.53 -55.49 -11.77
CA GLU A 406 -33.19 -55.10 -11.31
C GLU A 406 -32.18 -54.88 -12.44
N GLN A 407 -32.19 -55.75 -13.44
CA GLN A 407 -31.28 -55.65 -14.57
C GLN A 407 -31.54 -54.40 -15.41
N ASP A 408 -32.82 -54.04 -15.60
CA ASP A 408 -33.20 -52.85 -16.33
C ASP A 408 -32.78 -51.58 -15.58
N ALA A 409 -32.92 -51.56 -14.26
CA ALA A 409 -32.46 -50.45 -13.42
C ALA A 409 -30.92 -50.30 -13.45
N ARG A 410 -30.19 -51.41 -13.51
CA ARG A 410 -28.72 -51.42 -13.68
C ARG A 410 -28.31 -50.89 -15.06
N ASP A 411 -29.02 -51.27 -16.13
CA ASP A 411 -28.77 -50.76 -17.48
C ASP A 411 -29.04 -49.25 -17.59
N ILE A 412 -30.16 -48.78 -17.03
CA ILE A 412 -30.49 -47.35 -16.93
C ILE A 412 -29.41 -46.61 -16.14
N THR A 413 -29.01 -47.17 -14.99
CA THR A 413 -27.92 -46.61 -14.17
C THR A 413 -26.63 -46.48 -14.97
N ALA A 414 -26.25 -47.53 -15.72
CA ALA A 414 -25.05 -47.51 -16.56
C ALA A 414 -25.09 -46.36 -17.57
N TYR A 415 -26.27 -46.10 -18.18
CA TYR A 415 -26.46 -44.94 -19.04
C TYR A 415 -26.35 -43.61 -18.28
N LEU A 416 -27.03 -43.45 -17.15
CA LEU A 416 -27.01 -42.21 -16.37
C LEU A 416 -25.60 -41.83 -15.89
N TYR A 417 -24.74 -42.81 -15.62
CA TYR A 417 -23.34 -42.56 -15.26
C TYR A 417 -22.45 -42.12 -16.44
N THR A 418 -22.94 -42.23 -17.68
CA THR A 418 -22.29 -41.60 -18.85
C THR A 418 -22.52 -40.08 -18.90
N LEU A 419 -23.54 -39.56 -18.19
CA LEU A 419 -23.88 -38.14 -18.15
C LEU A 419 -23.07 -37.40 -17.07
N LYS A 420 -21.93 -36.79 -17.47
CA LYS A 420 -20.94 -36.18 -16.56
C LYS A 420 -20.82 -34.66 -16.67
#